data_AF-A0A3M2DGZ9-F1
#
_entry.id   AF-A0A3M2DGZ9-F1
#
_cell.length_a   1.000
_cell.length_b   1.000
_cell.length_c   1.000
_cell.angle_alpha   90.00
_cell.angle_beta   90.00
_cell.angle_gamma   90.00
#
_symmetry.space_group_name_H-M   'P 1'
#
loop_
_entity.id
_entity.type
_entity.pdbx_description
1 polymer ?
#
loop_
_entity_poly.entity_id
_entity_poly.type
_entity_poly.pdbx_seq_one_letter_code
_entity_poly.pdbx_strand_id
1 'polypeptide(L)'
;MAANAEALVDTIKEWVGSLREDVATCKAVVEAEAADPAARRFAATALNYLVTRLDLIPDHEPAIGAIDDAMAIRVCMRLASDHDLDKGLGADVLVEAMRLANEAERLDELLGEELAAAFRKHVERMSDDAVRGRTPEQIVEDAGARARLFEEVEADLLRMPPAAFGDAADVARQLTSYLKMKLS
;
A
#
# COMPACT_ATOMS: atom_id res chain seq x y z
N MET A 1 -3.42 -5.41 -26.44
CA MET A 1 -3.82 -4.96 -25.09
C MET A 1 -4.75 -5.94 -24.36
N ALA A 2 -5.61 -6.73 -25.04
CA ALA A 2 -6.53 -7.66 -24.35
C ALA A 2 -5.85 -8.88 -23.67
N ALA A 3 -4.67 -9.32 -24.12
CA ALA A 3 -4.03 -10.55 -23.64
C ALA A 3 -3.45 -10.48 -22.22
N ASN A 4 -3.50 -9.33 -21.53
CA ASN A 4 -2.90 -9.17 -20.20
C ASN A 4 -3.91 -8.73 -19.11
N ALA A 5 -5.17 -8.46 -19.45
CA ALA A 5 -6.14 -7.95 -18.48
C ALA A 5 -6.53 -8.97 -17.40
N GLU A 6 -6.65 -10.25 -17.77
CA GLU A 6 -6.98 -11.32 -16.82
C GLU A 6 -5.84 -11.56 -15.81
N ALA A 7 -4.59 -11.67 -16.28
CA ALA A 7 -3.42 -11.82 -15.42
C ALA A 7 -3.24 -10.62 -14.46
N LEU A 8 -3.53 -9.40 -14.92
CA LEU A 8 -3.51 -8.20 -14.09
C LEU A 8 -4.61 -8.24 -13.01
N VAL A 9 -5.81 -8.72 -13.33
CA VAL A 9 -6.87 -8.85 -12.33
C VAL A 9 -6.60 -9.97 -11.34
N ASP A 10 -5.99 -11.08 -11.76
CA ASP A 10 -5.58 -12.13 -10.83
C ASP A 10 -4.49 -11.62 -9.86
N THR A 11 -3.56 -10.79 -10.35
CA THR A 11 -2.59 -10.09 -9.51
C THR A 11 -3.26 -9.19 -8.50
N ILE A 12 -4.21 -8.36 -8.93
CA ILE A 12 -4.96 -7.47 -8.04
C ILE A 12 -5.74 -8.27 -7.00
N LYS A 13 -6.36 -9.39 -7.40
CA LYS A 13 -7.09 -10.29 -6.49
C LYS A 13 -6.18 -10.85 -5.42
N GLU A 14 -4.99 -11.32 -5.81
CA GLU A 14 -3.98 -11.80 -4.87
C GLU A 14 -3.60 -10.70 -3.88
N TRP A 15 -3.34 -9.49 -4.39
CA TRP A 15 -2.92 -8.34 -3.57
C TRP A 15 -3.97 -7.87 -2.57
N VAL A 16 -5.23 -7.78 -3.00
CA VAL A 16 -6.33 -7.43 -2.10
C VAL A 16 -6.64 -8.59 -1.15
N GLY A 17 -6.48 -9.83 -1.61
CA GLY A 17 -6.67 -11.03 -0.81
C GLY A 17 -5.66 -11.18 0.32
N SER A 18 -4.41 -10.70 0.14
CA SER A 18 -3.35 -10.71 1.14
C SER A 18 -3.27 -9.44 1.98
N LEU A 19 -4.18 -8.48 1.81
CA LEU A 19 -4.01 -7.14 2.36
C LEU A 19 -3.86 -7.14 3.89
N ARG A 20 -4.56 -8.04 4.59
CA ARG A 20 -4.48 -8.15 6.05
C ARG A 20 -3.09 -8.61 6.50
N GLU A 21 -2.53 -9.60 5.83
CA GLU A 21 -1.18 -10.12 6.07
C GLU A 21 -0.12 -9.08 5.69
N ASP A 22 -0.34 -8.37 4.59
CA ASP A 22 0.54 -7.30 4.12
C ASP A 22 0.59 -6.14 5.15
N VAL A 23 -0.57 -5.77 5.72
CA VAL A 23 -0.66 -4.80 6.82
C VAL A 23 0.07 -5.29 8.07
N ALA A 24 -0.07 -6.56 8.44
CA ALA A 24 0.64 -7.12 9.59
C ALA A 24 2.16 -7.03 9.41
N THR A 25 2.63 -7.27 8.17
CA THR A 25 4.04 -7.09 7.80
C THR A 25 4.48 -5.63 7.99
N CYS A 26 3.71 -4.65 7.48
CA CYS A 26 4.02 -3.24 7.70
C CYS A 26 4.06 -2.85 9.18
N LYS A 27 3.11 -3.34 10.00
CA LYS A 27 3.10 -3.10 11.46
C LYS A 27 4.39 -3.59 12.11
N ALA A 28 4.82 -4.81 11.78
CA ALA A 28 6.06 -5.39 12.29
C ALA A 28 7.29 -4.58 11.88
N VAL A 29 7.33 -4.05 10.65
CA VAL A 29 8.41 -3.15 10.19
C VAL A 29 8.41 -1.84 11.00
N VAL A 30 7.25 -1.22 11.23
CA VAL A 30 7.19 0.02 12.04
C VAL A 30 7.70 -0.21 13.47
N GLU A 31 7.39 -1.37 14.05
CA GLU A 31 7.76 -1.74 15.42
C GLU A 31 9.22 -2.22 15.57
N ALA A 32 9.92 -2.50 14.47
CA ALA A 32 11.31 -2.95 14.50
C ALA A 32 12.26 -1.79 14.88
N GLU A 33 12.44 -1.53 16.17
CA GLU A 33 13.21 -0.37 16.67
C GLU A 33 14.67 -0.32 16.17
N ALA A 34 15.24 -1.48 15.84
CA ALA A 34 16.60 -1.59 15.32
C ALA A 34 16.70 -1.48 13.77
N ALA A 35 15.57 -1.40 13.06
CA ALA A 35 15.54 -1.15 11.63
C ALA A 35 15.81 0.34 11.34
N ASP A 36 16.22 0.64 10.10
CA ASP A 36 16.48 2.01 9.67
C ASP A 36 15.23 2.91 9.86
N PRO A 37 15.36 4.11 10.43
CA PRO A 37 14.23 5.02 10.63
C PRO A 37 13.47 5.35 9.34
N ALA A 38 14.14 5.46 8.20
CA ALA A 38 13.49 5.75 6.92
C ALA A 38 12.67 4.54 6.43
N ALA A 39 13.17 3.31 6.60
CA ALA A 39 12.40 2.10 6.30
C ALA A 39 11.12 2.02 7.14
N ARG A 40 11.25 2.26 8.45
CA ARG A 40 10.12 2.32 9.39
C ARG A 40 9.13 3.41 9.02
N ARG A 41 9.61 4.56 8.56
CA ARG A 41 8.78 5.69 8.11
C ARG A 41 7.97 5.34 6.87
N PHE A 42 8.55 4.66 5.88
CA PHE A 42 7.80 4.20 4.71
C PHE A 42 6.76 3.14 5.07
N ALA A 43 7.07 2.22 5.98
CA ALA A 43 6.07 1.29 6.53
C ALA A 43 4.92 2.02 7.25
N ALA A 44 5.23 3.05 8.04
CA ALA A 44 4.23 3.90 8.66
C ALA A 44 3.40 4.66 7.63
N THR A 45 4.02 5.12 6.54
CA THR A 45 3.36 5.81 5.42
C THR A 45 2.31 4.89 4.78
N ALA A 46 2.65 3.62 4.53
CA ALA A 46 1.71 2.63 4.02
C ALA A 46 0.47 2.52 4.90
N LEU A 47 0.65 2.34 6.21
CA LEU A 47 -0.45 2.23 7.17
C LEU A 47 -1.27 3.53 7.29
N ASN A 48 -0.61 4.67 7.18
CA ASN A 48 -1.26 5.98 7.21
C ASN A 48 -2.10 6.22 5.95
N TYR A 49 -1.69 5.67 4.80
CA TYR A 49 -2.45 5.69 3.55
C TYR A 49 -3.82 5.04 3.76
N LEU A 50 -3.86 3.82 4.29
CA LEU A 50 -5.07 3.00 4.47
C LEU A 50 -6.17 3.67 5.32
N VAL A 51 -5.79 4.48 6.30
CA VAL A 51 -6.78 5.17 7.16
C VAL A 51 -7.19 6.53 6.62
N THR A 52 -6.57 6.97 5.53
CA THR A 52 -7.01 8.19 4.89
C THR A 52 -8.05 7.85 3.85
N ARG A 53 -9.16 8.61 3.82
CA ARG A 53 -10.02 8.74 2.63
C ARG A 53 -9.31 9.52 1.52
N LEU A 54 -8.03 9.24 1.30
CA LEU A 54 -7.23 9.79 0.20
C LEU A 54 -7.53 9.04 -1.09
N ASP A 55 -8.34 7.98 -0.99
CA ASP A 55 -8.59 6.98 -2.02
C ASP A 55 -8.60 7.66 -3.38
N LEU A 56 -7.61 7.28 -4.18
CA LEU A 56 -7.62 7.64 -5.57
C LEU A 56 -8.86 7.04 -6.22
N ILE A 57 -9.38 5.96 -5.64
CA ILE A 57 -10.58 5.22 -6.02
C ILE A 57 -11.59 5.26 -4.86
N PRO A 58 -12.75 5.89 -4.98
CA PRO A 58 -13.68 6.03 -3.87
C PRO A 58 -14.05 4.71 -3.18
N ASP A 59 -13.99 4.65 -1.84
CA ASP A 59 -14.37 3.50 -0.99
C ASP A 59 -15.69 2.80 -1.34
N HIS A 60 -16.66 3.54 -1.89
CA HIS A 60 -17.98 3.03 -2.23
C HIS A 60 -18.03 2.35 -3.60
N GLU A 61 -16.95 2.40 -4.39
CA GLU A 61 -16.87 1.66 -5.64
C GLU A 61 -16.64 0.18 -5.35
N PRO A 62 -17.63 -0.68 -5.62
CA PRO A 62 -17.50 -2.10 -5.38
C PRO A 62 -16.31 -2.65 -6.17
N ALA A 63 -15.50 -3.48 -5.51
CA ALA A 63 -14.36 -4.23 -6.07
C ALA A 63 -13.03 -3.50 -6.24
N ILE A 64 -13.00 -2.18 -6.46
CA ILE A 64 -11.76 -1.49 -6.82
C ILE A 64 -11.20 -0.54 -5.75
N GLY A 65 -12.00 -0.17 -4.74
CA GLY A 65 -11.60 0.79 -3.70
C GLY A 65 -10.46 0.34 -2.78
N ALA A 66 -10.08 -0.94 -2.77
CA ALA A 66 -8.94 -1.45 -1.99
C ALA A 66 -7.68 -1.66 -2.84
N ILE A 67 -7.75 -1.40 -4.16
CA ILE A 67 -6.63 -1.69 -5.06
C ILE A 67 -5.50 -0.69 -4.83
N ASP A 68 -5.82 0.59 -4.68
CA ASP A 68 -4.82 1.64 -4.44
C ASP A 68 -4.13 1.46 -3.09
N ASP A 69 -4.84 1.04 -2.04
CA ASP A 69 -4.22 0.63 -0.77
C ASP A 69 -3.21 -0.50 -0.96
N ALA A 70 -3.62 -1.56 -1.66
CA ALA A 70 -2.75 -2.71 -1.90
C ALA A 70 -1.51 -2.32 -2.73
N MET A 71 -1.66 -1.43 -3.72
CA MET A 71 -0.55 -0.89 -4.49
C MET A 71 0.35 0.02 -3.64
N ALA A 72 -0.23 0.87 -2.79
CA ALA A 72 0.51 1.79 -1.94
C ALA A 72 1.42 1.05 -0.95
N ILE A 73 0.92 -0.04 -0.33
CA ILE A 73 1.74 -0.90 0.53
C ILE A 73 2.98 -1.41 -0.22
N ARG A 74 2.82 -1.90 -1.45
CA ARG A 74 3.92 -2.43 -2.26
C ARG A 74 4.95 -1.35 -2.60
N VAL A 75 4.49 -0.17 -3.01
CA VAL A 75 5.38 0.98 -3.25
C VAL A 75 6.15 1.35 -1.99
N CYS A 76 5.47 1.48 -0.85
CA CYS A 76 6.11 1.80 0.42
C CYS A 76 7.11 0.74 0.85
N MET A 77 6.82 -0.55 0.67
CA MET A 77 7.77 -1.63 0.98
C MET A 77 8.96 -1.63 0.04
N ARG A 78 8.77 -1.28 -1.23
CA ARG A 78 9.90 -1.08 -2.15
C ARG A 78 10.79 0.07 -1.69
N LEU A 79 10.21 1.22 -1.38
CA LEU A 79 10.97 2.37 -0.86
C LEU A 79 11.67 2.01 0.46
N ALA A 80 11.00 1.29 1.36
CA ALA A 80 11.62 0.81 2.60
C ALA A 80 12.79 -0.14 2.34
N SER A 81 12.73 -0.99 1.30
CA SER A 81 13.80 -1.95 0.98
C SER A 81 15.10 -1.31 0.51
N ASP A 82 15.05 -0.04 0.10
CA ASP A 82 16.25 0.75 -0.22
C ASP A 82 17.00 1.23 1.07
N HIS A 83 16.47 0.92 2.26
CA HIS A 83 16.97 1.38 3.57
C HIS A 83 17.23 0.24 4.58
N ASP A 84 18.12 -0.71 4.29
CA ASP A 84 18.62 -1.73 5.26
C ASP A 84 17.52 -2.39 6.14
N LEU A 85 16.45 -2.89 5.51
CA LEU A 85 15.32 -3.55 6.20
C LEU A 85 15.74 -4.80 7.01
N ASP A 86 16.90 -5.39 6.73
CA ASP A 86 17.35 -6.64 7.34
C ASP A 86 17.68 -6.52 8.84
N LYS A 87 17.92 -5.29 9.33
CA LYS A 87 18.28 -5.05 10.74
C LYS A 87 17.04 -5.05 11.62
N GLY A 88 17.04 -5.89 12.65
CA GLY A 88 16.00 -5.90 13.68
C GLY A 88 14.68 -6.59 13.29
N LEU A 89 14.55 -7.05 12.04
CA LEU A 89 13.43 -7.85 11.59
C LEU A 89 13.68 -9.34 11.78
N GLY A 90 12.62 -10.07 12.16
CA GLY A 90 12.62 -11.53 12.08
C GLY A 90 12.67 -12.00 10.63
N ALA A 91 13.26 -13.16 10.38
CA ALA A 91 13.45 -13.70 9.03
C ALA A 91 12.14 -13.78 8.24
N ASP A 92 11.06 -14.24 8.88
CA ASP A 92 9.75 -14.37 8.23
C ASP A 92 9.19 -13.01 7.79
N VAL A 93 9.29 -11.99 8.64
CA VAL A 93 8.83 -10.62 8.32
C VAL A 93 9.68 -10.02 7.20
N LEU A 94 10.99 -10.25 7.21
CA LEU A 94 11.87 -9.79 6.15
C LEU A 94 11.52 -10.44 4.80
N VAL A 95 11.22 -11.74 4.78
CA VAL A 95 10.78 -12.45 3.56
C VAL A 95 9.51 -11.82 3.00
N GLU A 96 8.50 -11.56 3.85
CA GLU A 96 7.26 -10.94 3.42
C GLU A 96 7.45 -9.49 2.96
N ALA A 97 8.26 -8.70 3.67
CA ALA A 97 8.57 -7.32 3.26
C ALA A 97 9.27 -7.28 1.90
N MET A 98 10.20 -8.21 1.65
CA MET A 98 10.88 -8.33 0.35
C MET A 98 9.95 -8.84 -0.75
N ARG A 99 9.01 -9.74 -0.45
CA ARG A 99 7.95 -10.13 -1.39
C ARG A 99 7.17 -8.91 -1.85
N LEU A 100 6.71 -8.07 -0.91
CA LEU A 100 5.96 -6.85 -1.22
C LEU A 100 6.77 -5.84 -2.04
N ALA A 101 8.05 -5.65 -1.69
CA ALA A 101 8.95 -4.78 -2.42
C ALA A 101 9.14 -5.24 -3.89
N ASN A 102 9.26 -6.55 -4.13
CA ASN A 102 9.39 -7.12 -5.47
C ASN A 102 8.08 -7.02 -6.26
N GLU A 103 6.93 -7.25 -5.62
CA GLU A 103 5.62 -7.11 -6.27
C GLU A 103 5.37 -5.69 -6.79
N ALA A 104 5.99 -4.66 -6.21
CA ALA A 104 5.90 -3.28 -6.70
C ALA A 104 6.43 -3.10 -8.14
N GLU A 105 7.27 -4.00 -8.65
CA GLU A 105 7.75 -3.96 -10.04
C GLU A 105 6.61 -4.24 -11.04
N ARG A 106 5.58 -5.00 -10.62
CA ARG A 106 4.42 -5.33 -11.46
C ARG A 106 3.51 -4.12 -11.73
N LEU A 107 3.74 -3.00 -11.05
CA LEU A 107 2.96 -1.76 -11.28
C LEU A 107 3.16 -1.20 -12.70
N ASP A 108 4.34 -1.34 -13.28
CA ASP A 108 4.59 -0.84 -14.64
C ASP A 108 3.80 -1.67 -15.67
N GLU A 109 3.68 -2.98 -15.44
CA GLU A 109 2.83 -3.87 -16.25
C GLU A 109 1.34 -3.55 -16.07
N LEU A 110 0.93 -3.18 -14.86
CA LEU A 110 -0.45 -2.90 -14.49
C LEU A 110 -0.95 -1.54 -14.99
N LEU A 111 -0.15 -0.50 -14.82
CA LEU A 111 -0.56 0.90 -15.03
C LEU A 111 0.09 1.53 -16.27
N GLY A 112 1.16 0.94 -16.79
CA GLY A 112 2.09 1.57 -17.72
C GLY A 112 3.07 2.50 -17.01
N GLU A 113 4.27 2.65 -17.58
CA GLU A 113 5.42 3.35 -16.98
C GLU A 113 5.08 4.76 -16.47
N GLU A 114 4.37 5.57 -17.26
CA GLU A 114 4.06 6.97 -16.91
C GLU A 114 3.14 7.06 -15.67
N LEU A 115 2.06 6.27 -15.66
CA LEU A 115 1.08 6.31 -14.58
C LEU A 115 1.63 5.63 -13.32
N ALA A 116 2.41 4.54 -13.48
CA ALA A 116 3.11 3.91 -12.37
C ALA A 116 4.12 4.87 -11.72
N ALA A 117 4.91 5.60 -12.51
CA ALA A 117 5.84 6.60 -11.99
C ALA A 117 5.11 7.74 -11.24
N ALA A 118 3.98 8.22 -11.77
CA ALA A 118 3.15 9.22 -11.10
C ALA A 118 2.59 8.71 -9.76
N PHE A 119 2.12 7.45 -9.71
CA PHE A 119 1.63 6.83 -8.49
C PHE A 119 2.74 6.66 -7.45
N ARG A 120 3.92 6.15 -7.84
CA ARG A 120 5.08 6.01 -6.94
C ARG A 120 5.46 7.36 -6.32
N LYS A 121 5.57 8.40 -7.13
CA LYS A 121 5.88 9.76 -6.67
C LYS A 121 4.81 10.32 -5.72
N HIS A 122 3.54 10.00 -5.98
CA HIS A 122 2.45 10.39 -5.09
C HIS A 122 2.60 9.75 -3.70
N VAL A 123 2.83 8.43 -3.65
CA VAL A 123 3.03 7.67 -2.41
C VAL A 123 4.30 8.12 -1.67
N GLU A 124 5.40 8.36 -2.38
CA GLU A 124 6.66 8.83 -1.79
C GLU A 124 6.47 10.16 -1.05
N ARG A 125 5.78 11.12 -1.69
CA ARG A 125 5.49 12.44 -1.09
C ARG A 125 4.66 12.34 0.19
N MET A 126 3.82 11.32 0.32
CA MET A 126 3.01 11.13 1.53
C MET A 126 3.84 10.74 2.76
N SER A 127 5.11 10.36 2.60
CA SER A 127 5.98 10.08 3.74
C SER A 127 6.25 11.30 4.64
N ASP A 128 5.94 12.50 4.14
CA ASP A 128 6.06 13.77 4.85
C ASP A 128 4.70 14.37 5.27
N ASP A 129 3.58 13.83 4.77
CA ASP A 129 2.25 14.42 4.95
C ASP A 129 1.57 13.96 6.26
N ALA A 130 0.87 14.88 6.92
CA ALA A 130 0.08 14.57 8.10
C ALA A 130 -1.33 14.06 7.70
N VAL A 131 -1.69 12.88 8.19
CA VAL A 131 -3.02 12.28 8.06
C VAL A 131 -3.67 12.19 9.42
N ARG A 132 -4.93 12.62 9.55
CA ARG A 132 -5.67 12.60 10.83
C ARG A 132 -4.86 13.20 12.00
N GLY A 133 -4.02 14.20 11.71
CA GLY A 133 -3.19 14.90 12.68
C GLY A 133 -1.86 14.23 13.04
N ARG A 134 -1.41 13.19 12.31
CA ARG A 134 -0.12 12.51 12.52
C ARG A 134 0.69 12.34 11.24
N THR A 135 2.00 12.58 11.32
CA THR A 135 2.95 12.24 10.25
C THR A 135 3.47 10.80 10.41
N PRO A 136 3.98 10.18 9.34
CA PRO A 136 4.69 8.89 9.44
C PRO A 136 5.86 8.90 10.43
N GLU A 137 6.59 10.01 10.52
CA GLU A 137 7.65 10.19 11.53
C GLU A 137 7.09 10.11 12.96
N GLN A 138 6.00 10.82 13.25
CA GLN A 138 5.34 10.76 14.57
C GLN A 138 4.85 9.35 14.91
N ILE A 139 4.41 8.56 13.92
CA ILE A 139 4.01 7.16 14.12
C ILE A 139 5.21 6.29 14.54
N VAL A 140 6.39 6.54 13.96
CA VAL A 140 7.61 5.82 14.30
C VAL A 140 8.08 6.18 15.72
N GLU A 141 8.03 7.47 16.08
CA GLU A 141 8.58 8.01 17.33
C GLU A 141 7.63 7.86 18.54
N ASP A 142 6.31 7.98 18.35
CA ASP A 142 5.32 7.96 19.43
C ASP A 142 4.51 6.65 19.43
N ALA A 143 4.74 5.83 20.45
CA ALA A 143 4.00 4.58 20.66
C ALA A 143 2.49 4.79 20.80
N GLY A 144 2.04 5.92 21.34
CA GLY A 144 0.62 6.27 21.43
C GLY A 144 0.01 6.62 20.08
N ALA A 145 0.72 7.38 19.24
CA ALA A 145 0.29 7.65 17.86
C ALA A 145 0.22 6.37 17.03
N ARG A 146 1.22 5.49 17.19
CA ARG A 146 1.27 4.16 16.55
C ARG A 146 0.11 3.27 16.96
N ALA A 147 -0.16 3.13 18.26
CA ALA A 147 -1.26 2.31 18.76
C ALA A 147 -2.62 2.78 18.20
N ARG A 148 -2.87 4.09 18.20
CA ARG A 148 -4.09 4.67 17.59
C ARG A 148 -4.20 4.34 16.10
N LEU A 149 -3.10 4.44 15.36
CA LEU A 149 -3.10 4.08 13.94
C LEU A 149 -3.44 2.60 13.76
N PHE A 150 -2.87 1.72 14.56
CA PHE A 150 -3.09 0.29 14.42
C PHE A 150 -4.55 -0.09 14.68
N GLU A 151 -5.20 0.54 15.68
CA GLU A 151 -6.63 0.37 15.94
C GLU A 151 -7.50 0.86 14.77
N GLU A 152 -7.15 2.01 14.19
CA GLU A 152 -7.87 2.55 13.03
C GLU A 152 -7.73 1.66 11.80
N VAL A 153 -6.51 1.19 11.50
CA VAL A 153 -6.25 0.26 10.39
C VAL A 153 -7.04 -1.03 10.58
N GLU A 154 -7.07 -1.61 11.79
CA GLU A 154 -7.90 -2.81 12.04
C GLU A 154 -9.39 -2.54 11.84
N ALA A 155 -9.87 -1.37 12.29
CA ALA A 155 -11.26 -1.00 12.12
C ALA A 155 -11.63 -0.82 10.63
N ASP A 156 -10.73 -0.29 9.81
CA ASP A 156 -10.95 -0.11 8.38
C ASP A 156 -10.85 -1.44 7.63
N LEU A 157 -9.87 -2.30 7.95
CA LEU A 157 -9.79 -3.69 7.44
C LEU A 157 -11.04 -4.53 7.75
N LEU A 158 -11.75 -4.27 8.84
CA LEU A 158 -13.01 -4.94 9.19
C LEU A 158 -14.21 -4.44 8.38
N ARG A 159 -14.14 -3.20 7.87
CA ARG A 159 -15.21 -2.58 7.06
C ARG A 159 -15.03 -2.83 5.57
N MET A 160 -13.83 -3.25 5.15
CA MET A 160 -13.55 -3.53 3.76
C MET A 160 -14.56 -4.53 3.19
N PRO A 161 -15.23 -4.18 2.08
CA PRO A 161 -16.12 -5.11 1.41
C PRO A 161 -15.30 -6.27 0.85
N PRO A 162 -15.88 -7.48 0.74
CA PRO A 162 -15.24 -8.57 0.02
C PRO A 162 -14.93 -8.12 -1.41
N ALA A 163 -13.74 -8.45 -1.88
CA ALA A 163 -13.24 -8.02 -3.17
C ALA A 163 -13.97 -8.77 -4.31
N ALA A 164 -15.14 -8.24 -4.69
CA ALA A 164 -16.01 -8.81 -5.71
C ALA A 164 -15.61 -8.30 -7.10
N PHE A 165 -14.44 -8.71 -7.59
CA PHE A 165 -13.96 -8.30 -8.91
C PHE A 165 -14.90 -8.78 -10.02
N GLY A 166 -15.44 -7.81 -10.78
CA GLY A 166 -16.24 -8.05 -11.97
C GLY A 166 -15.39 -8.42 -13.19
N ASP A 167 -15.80 -7.92 -14.36
CA ASP A 167 -15.05 -8.12 -15.60
C ASP A 167 -13.64 -7.51 -15.53
N ALA A 168 -12.63 -8.28 -15.96
CA ALA A 168 -11.24 -7.89 -15.81
C ALA A 168 -10.86 -6.63 -16.61
N ALA A 169 -11.44 -6.47 -17.81
CA ALA A 169 -11.20 -5.30 -18.63
C ALA A 169 -11.90 -4.06 -18.06
N ASP A 170 -13.04 -4.23 -17.38
CA ASP A 170 -13.72 -3.15 -16.67
C ASP A 170 -12.91 -2.65 -15.47
N VAL A 171 -12.43 -3.56 -14.61
CA VAL A 171 -11.57 -3.25 -13.46
C VAL A 171 -10.34 -2.46 -13.89
N ALA A 172 -9.60 -2.96 -14.90
CA ALA A 172 -8.39 -2.29 -15.40
C ALA A 172 -8.69 -0.88 -15.96
N ARG A 173 -9.82 -0.72 -16.65
CA ARG A 173 -10.24 0.57 -17.22
C ARG A 173 -10.60 1.57 -16.13
N GLN A 174 -11.38 1.15 -15.14
CA GLN A 174 -11.79 2.01 -14.02
C GLN A 174 -10.59 2.44 -13.19
N LEU A 175 -9.72 1.50 -12.80
CA LEU A 175 -8.47 1.77 -12.09
C LEU A 175 -7.65 2.85 -12.81
N THR A 176 -7.37 2.64 -14.10
CA THR A 176 -6.61 3.58 -14.92
C THR A 176 -7.28 4.96 -14.98
N SER A 177 -8.62 4.99 -15.11
CA SER A 177 -9.38 6.24 -15.19
C SER A 177 -9.31 7.05 -13.89
N TYR A 178 -9.49 6.41 -12.74
CA TYR A 178 -9.42 7.07 -11.43
C TYR A 178 -8.03 7.62 -11.15
N LEU A 179 -7.00 6.81 -11.36
CA LEU A 179 -5.62 7.23 -11.15
C LEU A 179 -5.24 8.40 -12.05
N LYS A 180 -5.57 8.35 -13.35
CA LYS A 180 -5.31 9.47 -14.27
C LYS A 180 -6.00 10.75 -13.82
N MET A 181 -7.26 10.68 -13.38
CA MET A 181 -7.99 11.85 -12.90
C MET A 181 -7.33 12.50 -11.67
N LYS A 182 -6.70 11.72 -10.80
CA LYS A 182 -6.15 12.19 -9.52
C LYS A 182 -4.65 12.51 -9.55
N LEU A 183 -3.92 11.88 -10.47
CA LEU A 183 -2.46 11.97 -10.57
C LEU A 183 -1.98 12.79 -11.78
N SER A 184 -2.90 13.34 -12.58
CA SER A 184 -2.59 14.27 -13.68
C SER A 184 -2.34 15.71 -13.23
#